data_AF-A0A853F2X0-F1
#
_entry.id   AF-A0A853F2X0-F1
#
_cell.length_a   1.000
_cell.length_b   1.000
_cell.length_c   1.000
_cell.angle_alpha   90.00
_cell.angle_beta   90.00
_cell.angle_gamma   90.00
#
_symmetry.space_group_name_H-M   'P 1'
#
loop_
_entity.id
_entity.type
_entity.pdbx_description
1 polymer ?
#
loop_
_entity_poly.entity_id
_entity_poly.type
_entity_poly.pdbx_seq_one_letter_code
_entity_poly.pdbx_strand_id
1 'polypeptide(L)'
;MGICNQSTFTTIAWIGADDNYINDSEKDATALSGKVTGIGTLTITKIEFFEGSNTVGTAITSGLPAVAADGTWALAHSAMPSELADGKTYTAVVTLSDGTNSAISTSTAVTYDIINPTPITTNPWTLSDIPAGQSAFKTGDVISLTLTMSETLKLNNTTGSKVVIAGKDFVLDKTASTTAGDKKLVFKYSVQAGDSIAATDFDIDNPTSDITLNNITDVAGNAPVFTADRVVLAKTKLEYIEKTGLGNNPFEGIDVGYVSVPILADIDGDGDLDLVVVRGMAPLNTIKIQALLLALLMKQKLETIILLMALMWEIIPRQTWLILTAMVT
;
A
#
# COMPACT_ATOMS: atom_id res chain seq x y z
N MET A 1 -32.13 32.85 -43.93
CA MET A 1 -31.18 32.02 -43.16
C MET A 1 -30.85 30.82 -44.02
N GLY A 2 -29.73 30.88 -44.73
CA GLY A 2 -29.31 29.82 -45.63
C GLY A 2 -28.72 28.68 -44.82
N ILE A 3 -29.15 27.47 -45.09
CA ILE A 3 -28.58 26.25 -44.51
C ILE A 3 -27.20 26.10 -45.16
N CYS A 4 -26.11 26.24 -44.38
CA CYS A 4 -24.80 25.81 -44.86
C CYS A 4 -24.87 24.29 -45.08
N ASN A 5 -24.52 23.86 -46.30
CA ASN A 5 -24.55 22.48 -46.75
C ASN A 5 -23.71 21.61 -45.80
N GLN A 6 -24.39 20.75 -45.05
CA GLN A 6 -23.96 19.86 -43.96
C GLN A 6 -22.79 18.91 -44.30
N SER A 7 -21.59 19.41 -44.60
CA SER A 7 -20.45 18.51 -44.87
C SER A 7 -19.11 19.02 -44.34
N THR A 8 -19.11 19.90 -43.33
CA THR A 8 -17.91 20.65 -42.94
C THR A 8 -17.07 20.08 -41.79
N PHE A 9 -17.45 18.94 -41.22
CA PHE A 9 -16.62 18.20 -40.25
C PHE A 9 -16.61 16.71 -40.60
N THR A 10 -15.44 16.09 -40.59
CA THR A 10 -15.36 14.63 -40.75
C THR A 10 -15.08 13.91 -39.44
N THR A 11 -14.27 14.47 -38.53
CA THR A 11 -13.93 13.84 -37.23
C THR A 11 -13.49 14.85 -36.17
N ILE A 12 -14.00 14.72 -34.94
CA ILE A 12 -13.38 15.22 -33.70
C ILE A 12 -12.95 14.00 -32.90
N ALA A 13 -11.69 13.95 -32.48
CA ALA A 13 -11.14 12.84 -31.72
C ALA A 13 -10.27 13.34 -30.58
N TRP A 14 -10.30 12.58 -29.49
CA TRP A 14 -9.24 12.60 -28.49
C TRP A 14 -8.05 11.83 -29.09
N ILE A 15 -6.88 12.45 -29.09
CA ILE A 15 -5.63 11.83 -29.54
C ILE A 15 -4.67 11.77 -28.35
N GLY A 16 -3.76 10.80 -28.35
CA GLY A 16 -2.81 10.59 -27.26
C GLY A 16 -3.30 9.63 -26.18
N ALA A 17 -4.57 9.25 -26.19
CA ALA A 17 -5.10 8.10 -25.47
C ALA A 17 -5.06 6.86 -26.38
N ASP A 18 -4.54 5.74 -25.88
CA ASP A 18 -4.48 4.49 -26.65
C ASP A 18 -5.85 3.76 -26.69
N ASP A 19 -6.78 4.15 -25.82
CA ASP A 19 -8.15 3.67 -25.80
C ASP A 19 -9.17 4.77 -25.40
N ASN A 20 -10.31 4.39 -24.80
CA ASN A 20 -11.35 5.33 -24.38
C ASN A 20 -11.13 5.86 -22.95
N TYR A 21 -9.96 5.63 -22.36
CA TYR A 21 -9.53 6.17 -21.08
C TYR A 21 -8.34 7.09 -21.31
N ILE A 22 -8.25 8.15 -20.50
CA ILE A 22 -7.04 8.97 -20.36
C ILE A 22 -6.47 8.64 -19.00
N ASN A 23 -5.33 7.97 -19.01
CA ASN A 23 -4.60 7.62 -17.79
C ASN A 23 -3.52 8.65 -17.42
N ASP A 24 -2.89 8.50 -16.26
CA ASP A 24 -1.90 9.46 -15.75
C ASP A 24 -0.75 9.71 -16.75
N SER A 25 -0.31 8.63 -17.42
CA SER A 25 0.80 8.69 -18.38
C SER A 25 0.42 9.33 -19.72
N GLU A 26 -0.86 9.31 -20.09
CA GLU A 26 -1.39 9.84 -21.34
C GLU A 26 -1.88 11.29 -21.21
N LYS A 27 -2.25 11.70 -20.00
CA LYS A 27 -2.90 12.99 -19.70
C LYS A 27 -2.22 14.17 -20.40
N ASP A 28 -0.91 14.32 -20.25
CA ASP A 28 -0.18 15.46 -20.80
C ASP A 28 0.01 15.39 -22.32
N ALA A 29 0.01 14.18 -22.89
CA ALA A 29 0.08 13.95 -24.33
C ALA A 29 -1.30 14.06 -25.00
N THR A 30 -2.38 14.02 -24.22
CA THR A 30 -3.73 14.05 -24.72
C THR A 30 -4.06 15.40 -25.36
N ALA A 31 -4.73 15.36 -26.50
CA ALA A 31 -5.26 16.55 -27.15
C ALA A 31 -6.64 16.27 -27.75
N LEU A 32 -7.46 17.30 -27.83
CA LEU A 32 -8.67 17.28 -28.63
C LEU A 32 -8.31 17.78 -30.02
N SER A 33 -8.53 16.96 -31.05
CA SER A 33 -8.17 17.30 -32.42
C SER A 33 -9.33 17.05 -33.37
N GLY A 34 -9.23 17.61 -34.57
CA GLY A 34 -10.17 17.31 -35.61
C GLY A 34 -9.72 17.75 -36.98
N LYS A 35 -10.52 17.36 -37.98
CA LYS A 35 -10.32 17.75 -39.37
C LYS A 35 -11.55 18.44 -39.92
N VAL A 36 -11.36 19.69 -40.32
CA VAL A 36 -12.34 20.49 -41.02
C VAL A 36 -12.25 20.18 -42.51
N THR A 37 -13.37 19.80 -43.12
CA THR A 37 -13.44 19.46 -44.55
C THR A 37 -14.51 20.30 -45.20
N GLY A 38 -14.19 21.44 -45.80
CA GLY A 38 -15.22 22.35 -46.32
C GLY A 38 -14.70 23.35 -47.35
N ILE A 39 -15.65 24.04 -47.99
CA ILE A 39 -15.37 25.13 -48.93
C ILE A 39 -15.41 26.45 -48.15
N GLY A 40 -14.30 27.17 -48.10
CA GLY A 40 -14.19 28.47 -47.42
C GLY A 40 -13.38 28.45 -46.12
N THR A 41 -13.11 29.63 -45.57
CA THR A 41 -12.35 29.80 -44.33
C THR A 41 -13.28 29.62 -43.13
N LEU A 42 -13.16 28.48 -42.44
CA LEU A 42 -13.87 28.19 -41.21
C LEU A 42 -12.95 28.43 -40.01
N THR A 43 -13.47 29.08 -38.97
CA THR A 43 -12.75 29.31 -37.71
C THR A 43 -13.49 28.67 -36.57
N ILE A 44 -12.74 28.10 -35.61
CA ILE A 44 -13.30 27.64 -34.34
C ILE A 44 -13.67 28.87 -33.53
N THR A 45 -14.91 28.93 -33.05
CA THR A 45 -15.44 30.05 -32.25
C THR A 45 -15.72 29.66 -30.81
N LYS A 46 -15.89 28.37 -30.53
CA LYS A 46 -16.17 27.86 -29.19
C LYS A 46 -15.82 26.38 -29.06
N ILE A 47 -15.23 26.00 -27.92
CA ILE A 47 -15.08 24.60 -27.50
C ILE A 47 -15.68 24.45 -26.09
N GLU A 48 -16.53 23.45 -25.92
CA GLU A 48 -17.23 23.15 -24.66
C GLU A 48 -17.03 21.69 -24.28
N PHE A 49 -16.88 21.39 -22.99
CA PHE A 49 -16.75 20.04 -22.46
C PHE A 49 -18.00 19.69 -21.65
N PHE A 50 -18.40 18.42 -21.69
CA PHE A 50 -19.63 17.95 -21.06
C PHE A 50 -19.45 16.62 -20.33
N GLU A 51 -19.96 16.53 -19.10
CA GLU A 51 -20.25 15.27 -18.39
C GLU A 51 -21.72 14.95 -18.61
N GLY A 52 -22.02 14.02 -19.53
CA GLY A 52 -23.39 13.81 -19.99
C GLY A 52 -23.97 15.06 -20.63
N SER A 53 -25.00 15.66 -20.02
CA SER A 53 -25.61 16.93 -20.48
C SER A 53 -25.09 18.16 -19.73
N ASN A 54 -24.24 18.00 -18.72
CA ASN A 54 -23.77 19.09 -17.89
C ASN A 54 -22.48 19.67 -18.46
N THR A 55 -22.41 20.99 -18.58
CA THR A 55 -21.19 21.71 -18.96
C THR A 55 -20.11 21.59 -17.89
N VAL A 56 -18.86 21.38 -18.31
CA VAL A 56 -17.69 21.24 -17.45
C VAL A 56 -16.74 22.40 -17.70
N GLY A 57 -16.45 23.17 -16.64
CA GLY A 57 -15.69 24.41 -16.75
C GLY A 57 -16.39 25.50 -17.58
N THR A 58 -15.62 26.50 -17.99
CA THR A 58 -16.12 27.59 -18.86
C THR A 58 -15.84 27.27 -20.32
N ALA A 59 -16.77 27.61 -21.21
CA ALA A 59 -16.58 27.49 -22.65
C ALA A 59 -15.33 28.25 -23.11
N ILE A 60 -14.45 27.58 -23.86
CA ILE A 60 -13.24 28.17 -24.41
C ILE A 60 -13.65 29.02 -25.61
N THR A 61 -13.46 30.33 -25.51
CA THR A 61 -13.80 31.31 -26.56
C THR A 61 -12.62 32.22 -26.93
N SER A 62 -11.48 32.04 -26.28
CA SER A 62 -10.23 32.74 -26.54
C SER A 62 -9.07 31.76 -26.48
N GLY A 63 -7.95 32.07 -27.14
CA GLY A 63 -6.83 31.12 -27.27
C GLY A 63 -7.19 29.85 -28.06
N LEU A 64 -8.22 29.93 -28.90
CA LEU A 64 -8.68 28.81 -29.70
C LEU A 64 -7.63 28.40 -30.75
N PRO A 65 -7.48 27.09 -31.02
CA PRO A 65 -6.51 26.62 -32.00
C PRO A 65 -6.87 27.13 -33.40
N ALA A 66 -5.84 27.51 -34.16
CA ALA A 66 -6.01 27.84 -35.56
C ALA A 66 -6.25 26.55 -36.38
N VAL A 67 -7.11 26.65 -37.39
CA VAL A 67 -7.26 25.60 -38.39
C VAL A 67 -6.11 25.75 -39.39
N ALA A 68 -5.27 24.72 -39.48
CA ALA A 68 -4.12 24.68 -40.38
C ALA A 68 -4.57 24.60 -41.86
N ALA A 69 -3.63 24.81 -42.78
CA ALA A 69 -3.91 24.81 -44.22
C ALA A 69 -4.45 23.48 -44.75
N ASP A 70 -4.15 22.36 -44.08
CA ASP A 70 -4.66 21.03 -44.39
C ASP A 70 -6.00 20.70 -43.69
N GLY A 71 -6.58 21.69 -42.99
CA GLY A 71 -7.84 21.58 -42.26
C GLY A 71 -7.71 20.97 -40.86
N THR A 72 -6.51 20.62 -40.41
CA THR A 72 -6.30 20.04 -39.07
C THR A 72 -6.22 21.12 -37.99
N TRP A 73 -6.58 20.74 -36.77
CA TRP A 73 -6.42 21.58 -35.58
C TRP A 73 -6.28 20.68 -34.35
N ALA A 74 -5.67 21.20 -33.30
CA ALA A 74 -5.55 20.51 -32.02
C ALA A 74 -5.56 21.50 -30.85
N LEU A 75 -6.31 21.16 -29.80
CA LEU A 75 -6.32 21.80 -28.50
C LEU A 75 -5.54 20.90 -27.52
N ALA A 76 -4.42 21.39 -27.02
CA ALA A 76 -3.60 20.66 -26.04
C ALA A 76 -4.31 20.51 -24.69
N HIS A 77 -4.00 19.45 -23.95
CA HIS A 77 -4.54 19.21 -22.59
C HIS A 77 -4.38 20.41 -21.66
N SER A 78 -3.24 21.11 -21.72
CA SER A 78 -2.97 22.30 -20.88
C SER A 78 -3.95 23.46 -21.08
N ALA A 79 -4.72 23.46 -22.18
CA ALA A 79 -5.76 24.45 -22.46
C ALA A 79 -7.19 23.93 -22.17
N MET A 80 -7.33 22.69 -21.68
CA MET A 80 -8.61 22.09 -21.29
C MET A 80 -9.02 22.52 -19.87
N PRO A 81 -10.31 22.36 -19.50
CA PRO A 81 -10.77 22.67 -18.15
C PRO A 81 -10.02 21.90 -17.07
N SER A 82 -9.67 22.58 -15.98
CA SER A 82 -9.09 21.95 -14.79
C SER A 82 -10.09 21.08 -14.01
N GLU A 83 -11.37 21.24 -14.32
CA GLU A 83 -12.52 20.59 -13.69
C GLU A 83 -12.82 19.19 -14.26
N LEU A 84 -12.01 18.70 -15.20
CA LEU A 84 -12.02 17.30 -15.62
C LEU A 84 -11.58 16.44 -14.42
N ALA A 85 -12.57 15.86 -13.75
CA ALA A 85 -12.42 15.07 -12.55
C ALA A 85 -12.16 13.60 -12.89
N ASP A 86 -11.46 12.95 -11.98
CA ASP A 86 -11.13 11.54 -12.05
C ASP A 86 -12.38 10.63 -12.01
N GLY A 87 -12.32 9.51 -12.75
CA GLY A 87 -13.41 8.54 -12.89
C GLY A 87 -14.62 9.04 -13.68
N LYS A 88 -14.51 10.15 -14.41
CA LYS A 88 -15.62 10.78 -15.14
C LYS A 88 -15.48 10.69 -16.65
N THR A 89 -16.61 10.62 -17.34
CA THR A 89 -16.65 10.50 -18.80
C THR A 89 -17.09 11.80 -19.45
N TYR A 90 -16.32 12.25 -20.45
CA TYR A 90 -16.46 13.55 -21.09
C TYR A 90 -16.65 13.44 -22.59
N THR A 91 -17.44 14.37 -23.13
CA THR A 91 -17.48 14.69 -24.57
C THR A 91 -17.11 16.15 -24.76
N ALA A 92 -16.56 16.49 -25.92
CA ALA A 92 -16.28 17.86 -26.31
C ALA A 92 -17.12 18.24 -27.52
N VAL A 93 -17.65 19.46 -27.50
CA VAL A 93 -18.41 20.07 -28.60
C VAL A 93 -17.61 21.24 -29.16
N VAL A 94 -17.43 21.24 -30.47
CA VAL A 94 -16.71 22.30 -31.19
C VAL A 94 -17.68 23.04 -32.09
N THR A 95 -17.71 24.36 -31.96
CA THR A 95 -18.47 25.26 -32.83
C THR A 95 -17.53 25.95 -33.81
N LEU A 96 -17.84 25.82 -35.11
CA LEU A 96 -17.20 26.55 -36.20
C LEU A 96 -18.12 27.65 -36.72
N SER A 97 -17.53 28.68 -37.34
CA SER A 97 -18.27 29.65 -38.14
C SER A 97 -17.51 30.10 -39.39
N ASP A 98 -18.25 30.45 -40.44
CA ASP A 98 -17.78 31.17 -41.63
C ASP A 98 -18.09 32.69 -41.54
N GLY A 99 -18.55 33.17 -40.39
CA GLY A 99 -19.04 34.54 -40.17
C GLY A 99 -20.54 34.74 -40.43
N THR A 100 -21.21 33.79 -41.09
CA THR A 100 -22.65 33.84 -41.41
C THR A 100 -23.43 32.63 -40.89
N ASN A 101 -22.80 31.46 -40.90
CA ASN A 101 -23.35 30.18 -40.47
C ASN A 101 -22.51 29.59 -39.34
N SER A 102 -23.11 28.64 -38.62
CA SER A 102 -22.41 27.86 -37.60
C SER A 102 -22.58 26.37 -37.85
N ALA A 103 -21.52 25.63 -37.61
CA ALA A 103 -21.52 24.17 -37.61
C ALA A 103 -21.07 23.68 -36.23
N ILE A 104 -21.69 22.60 -35.75
CA ILE A 104 -21.42 21.99 -34.45
C ILE A 104 -21.06 20.53 -34.68
N SER A 105 -20.02 20.06 -34.00
CA SER A 105 -19.65 18.65 -34.00
C SER A 105 -19.26 18.23 -32.58
N THR A 106 -19.43 16.94 -32.28
CA THR A 106 -19.19 16.36 -30.96
C THR A 106 -18.18 15.23 -31.06
N SER A 107 -17.24 15.16 -30.12
CA SER A 107 -16.27 14.08 -30.01
C SER A 107 -16.92 12.75 -29.60
N THR A 108 -16.16 11.66 -29.73
CA THR A 108 -16.43 10.46 -28.93
C THR A 108 -16.27 10.75 -27.44
N ALA A 109 -16.88 9.90 -26.61
CA ALA A 109 -16.73 9.98 -25.17
C ALA A 109 -15.37 9.40 -24.74
N VAL A 110 -14.73 10.02 -23.75
CA VAL A 110 -13.49 9.53 -23.12
C VAL A 110 -13.65 9.58 -21.61
N THR A 111 -13.16 8.58 -20.90
CA THR A 111 -13.12 8.57 -19.44
C THR A 111 -11.79 9.11 -18.96
N TYR A 112 -11.83 10.11 -18.10
CA TYR A 112 -10.66 10.68 -17.47
C TYR A 112 -10.43 9.96 -16.14
N ASP A 113 -9.34 9.21 -16.04
CA ASP A 113 -9.03 8.32 -14.92
C ASP A 113 -7.50 8.28 -14.73
N ILE A 114 -6.99 9.26 -14.02
CA ILE A 114 -5.56 9.57 -13.88
C ILE A 114 -5.02 9.18 -12.50
N ILE A 115 -5.85 8.65 -11.62
CA ILE A 115 -5.41 8.27 -10.28
C ILE A 115 -4.87 6.83 -10.33
N ASN A 116 -3.65 6.63 -9.85
CA ASN A 116 -3.11 5.28 -9.73
C ASN A 116 -3.80 4.50 -8.61
N PRO A 117 -4.05 3.19 -8.82
CA PRO A 117 -4.52 2.31 -7.76
C PRO A 117 -3.54 2.27 -6.60
N THR A 118 -4.03 2.44 -5.38
CA THR A 118 -3.23 2.34 -4.15
C THR A 118 -3.81 1.27 -3.24
N PRO A 119 -3.02 0.66 -2.34
CA PRO A 119 -3.59 -0.12 -1.24
C PRO A 119 -4.60 0.71 -0.44
N ILE A 120 -5.69 0.10 0.01
CA ILE A 120 -6.64 0.81 0.89
C ILE A 120 -5.96 1.28 2.19
N THR A 121 -6.44 2.39 2.76
CA THR A 121 -5.77 3.05 3.89
C THR A 121 -5.87 2.32 5.23
N THR A 122 -6.81 1.39 5.36
CA THR A 122 -7.05 0.66 6.61
C THR A 122 -6.95 -0.83 6.32
N ASN A 123 -5.96 -1.50 6.92
CA ASN A 123 -5.83 -2.96 6.87
C ASN A 123 -5.85 -3.53 5.42
N PRO A 124 -5.03 -3.03 4.48
CA PRO A 124 -5.08 -3.49 3.09
C PRO A 124 -4.66 -4.95 2.90
N TRP A 125 -3.88 -5.49 3.84
CA TRP A 125 -3.41 -6.87 3.81
C TRP A 125 -4.12 -7.73 4.85
N THR A 126 -4.59 -8.91 4.42
CA THR A 126 -5.20 -9.92 5.27
C THR A 126 -4.59 -11.29 5.01
N LEU A 127 -4.29 -12.04 6.06
CA LEU A 127 -3.81 -13.41 5.98
C LEU A 127 -4.97 -14.41 6.08
N SER A 128 -4.86 -15.56 5.43
CA SER A 128 -5.78 -16.68 5.63
C SER A 128 -5.72 -17.22 7.06
N ASP A 129 -6.83 -17.79 7.52
CA ASP A 129 -6.87 -18.50 8.80
C ASP A 129 -5.96 -19.74 8.78
N ILE A 130 -5.42 -20.07 9.95
CA ILE A 130 -4.74 -21.34 10.18
C ILE A 130 -5.75 -22.48 9.97
N PRO A 131 -5.41 -23.57 9.26
CA PRO A 131 -6.34 -24.66 9.04
C PRO A 131 -6.92 -25.24 10.33
N ALA A 132 -8.18 -25.65 10.28
CA ALA A 132 -8.92 -26.12 11.45
C ALA A 132 -8.21 -27.27 12.18
N GLY A 133 -8.16 -27.19 13.51
CA GLY A 133 -7.48 -28.17 14.35
C GLY A 133 -5.95 -28.00 14.41
N GLN A 134 -5.41 -26.92 13.85
CA GLN A 134 -4.00 -26.56 13.95
C GLN A 134 -3.83 -25.24 14.73
N SER A 135 -2.72 -25.11 15.46
CA SER A 135 -2.34 -23.88 16.17
C SER A 135 -1.35 -23.01 15.37
N ALA A 136 -0.80 -23.54 14.28
CA ALA A 136 0.09 -22.86 13.34
C ALA A 136 0.00 -23.54 11.96
N PHE A 137 0.44 -22.84 10.92
CA PHE A 137 0.67 -23.47 9.62
C PHE A 137 1.81 -24.50 9.71
N LYS A 138 1.63 -25.65 9.09
CA LYS A 138 2.64 -26.74 9.01
C LYS A 138 3.09 -26.94 7.58
N THR A 139 4.17 -27.69 7.41
CA THR A 139 4.66 -28.08 6.08
C THR A 139 3.55 -28.71 5.23
N GLY A 140 3.39 -28.20 4.02
CA GLY A 140 2.33 -28.57 3.08
C GLY A 140 1.09 -27.69 3.13
N ASP A 141 0.88 -26.92 4.21
CA ASP A 141 -0.22 -25.95 4.26
C ASP A 141 0.04 -24.79 3.28
N VAL A 142 -1.05 -24.18 2.79
CA VAL A 142 -0.98 -23.01 1.90
C VAL A 142 -1.40 -21.77 2.69
N ILE A 143 -0.48 -20.82 2.78
CA ILE A 143 -0.76 -19.49 3.30
C ILE A 143 -1.26 -18.63 2.14
N SER A 144 -2.41 -17.98 2.30
CA SER A 144 -2.92 -16.99 1.34
C SER A 144 -2.86 -15.60 1.95
N LEU A 145 -2.12 -14.71 1.32
CA LEU A 145 -2.04 -13.30 1.65
C LEU A 145 -2.85 -12.50 0.63
N THR A 146 -3.83 -11.72 1.10
CA THR A 146 -4.71 -10.94 0.23
C THR A 146 -4.46 -9.45 0.42
N LEU A 147 -4.13 -8.75 -0.66
CA LEU A 147 -4.07 -7.29 -0.74
C LEU A 147 -5.38 -6.75 -1.32
N THR A 148 -5.90 -5.67 -0.73
CA THR A 148 -7.06 -4.92 -1.24
C THR A 148 -6.63 -3.52 -1.70
N MET A 149 -7.04 -3.14 -2.91
CA MET A 149 -6.72 -1.87 -3.57
C MET A 149 -7.90 -0.89 -3.57
N SER A 150 -7.62 0.39 -3.83
CA SER A 150 -8.59 1.50 -3.93
C SER A 150 -9.59 1.29 -5.06
N GLU A 151 -9.12 0.71 -6.16
CA GLU A 151 -9.83 0.56 -7.42
C GLU A 151 -9.86 -0.87 -7.94
N THR A 152 -10.70 -1.07 -8.95
CA THR A 152 -10.82 -2.31 -9.70
C THR A 152 -9.57 -2.51 -10.55
N LEU A 153 -8.99 -3.70 -10.49
CA LEU A 153 -7.78 -4.07 -11.20
C LEU A 153 -8.08 -4.94 -12.43
N LYS A 154 -7.28 -4.74 -13.47
CA LYS A 154 -7.19 -5.58 -14.65
C LYS A 154 -5.92 -6.43 -14.57
N LEU A 155 -6.09 -7.74 -14.43
CA LEU A 155 -4.99 -8.70 -14.36
C LEU A 155 -4.70 -9.25 -15.75
N ASN A 156 -3.62 -8.81 -16.40
CA ASN A 156 -3.18 -9.30 -17.70
C ASN A 156 -2.24 -10.52 -17.55
N ASN A 157 -1.06 -10.50 -18.18
CA ASN A 157 -0.04 -11.51 -17.97
C ASN A 157 0.72 -11.27 -16.66
N THR A 158 0.25 -11.89 -15.58
CA THR A 158 0.76 -11.69 -14.22
C THR A 158 1.91 -12.64 -13.85
N THR A 159 2.54 -13.32 -14.82
CA THR A 159 3.66 -14.21 -14.54
C THR A 159 4.79 -13.46 -13.85
N GLY A 160 5.32 -14.04 -12.77
CA GLY A 160 6.39 -13.45 -11.96
C GLY A 160 5.92 -12.43 -10.93
N SER A 161 4.62 -12.10 -10.89
CA SER A 161 4.08 -11.26 -9.81
C SER A 161 4.15 -12.00 -8.47
N LYS A 162 4.72 -11.36 -7.46
CA LYS A 162 4.95 -11.93 -6.14
C LYS A 162 5.10 -10.88 -5.06
N VAL A 163 4.96 -11.33 -3.81
CA VAL A 163 5.40 -10.62 -2.61
C VAL A 163 6.46 -11.47 -1.91
N VAL A 164 7.55 -10.87 -1.47
CA VAL A 164 8.63 -11.55 -0.74
C VAL A 164 8.45 -11.31 0.75
N ILE A 165 8.35 -12.40 1.53
CA ILE A 165 8.10 -12.36 2.98
C ILE A 165 9.03 -13.36 3.64
N ALA A 166 9.84 -12.93 4.61
CA ALA A 166 10.90 -13.77 5.19
C ALA A 166 11.82 -14.43 4.14
N GLY A 167 12.05 -13.76 3.00
CA GLY A 167 12.80 -14.31 1.87
C GLY A 167 12.07 -15.42 1.09
N LYS A 168 10.76 -15.57 1.27
CA LYS A 168 9.90 -16.54 0.56
C LYS A 168 9.03 -15.82 -0.45
N ASP A 169 8.96 -16.39 -1.65
CA ASP A 169 8.13 -15.85 -2.73
C ASP A 169 6.67 -16.30 -2.56
N PHE A 170 5.82 -15.39 -2.10
CA PHE A 170 4.36 -15.53 -2.19
C PHE A 170 3.93 -15.15 -3.59
N VAL A 171 3.63 -16.14 -4.42
CA VAL A 171 3.35 -15.95 -5.85
C VAL A 171 1.87 -15.58 -6.04
N LEU A 172 1.59 -14.62 -6.92
CA LEU A 172 0.22 -14.23 -7.24
C LEU A 172 -0.57 -15.40 -7.86
N ASP A 173 -1.71 -15.73 -7.27
CA ASP A 173 -2.71 -16.63 -7.83
C ASP A 173 -3.80 -15.79 -8.50
N LYS A 174 -3.74 -15.69 -9.84
CA LYS A 174 -4.68 -14.90 -10.63
C LYS A 174 -6.13 -15.36 -10.45
N THR A 175 -6.36 -16.68 -10.42
CA THR A 175 -7.71 -17.26 -10.26
C THR A 175 -8.29 -16.96 -8.89
N ALA A 176 -7.48 -17.11 -7.83
CA ALA A 176 -7.89 -16.76 -6.48
C ALA A 176 -8.14 -15.25 -6.34
N SER A 177 -7.32 -14.42 -6.98
CA SER A 177 -7.50 -12.96 -7.02
C SER A 177 -8.85 -12.57 -7.62
N THR A 178 -9.17 -13.07 -8.81
CA THR A 178 -10.46 -12.83 -9.46
C THR A 178 -11.64 -13.35 -8.62
N THR A 179 -11.48 -14.51 -7.96
CA THR A 179 -12.53 -15.06 -7.08
C THR A 179 -12.75 -14.21 -5.83
N ALA A 180 -11.69 -13.63 -5.27
CA ALA A 180 -11.76 -12.80 -4.07
C ALA A 180 -12.39 -11.41 -4.34
N GLY A 181 -12.41 -10.98 -5.60
CA GLY A 181 -13.03 -9.76 -6.12
C GLY A 181 -12.04 -8.87 -6.86
N ASP A 182 -12.52 -8.06 -7.80
CA ASP A 182 -11.66 -7.36 -8.77
C ASP A 182 -10.76 -6.26 -8.16
N LYS A 183 -10.94 -5.92 -6.89
CA LYS A 183 -10.06 -5.01 -6.14
C LYS A 183 -8.96 -5.73 -5.35
N LYS A 184 -8.85 -7.05 -5.50
CA LYS A 184 -7.99 -7.88 -4.64
C LYS A 184 -6.92 -8.62 -5.42
N LEU A 185 -5.76 -8.75 -4.79
CA LEU A 185 -4.66 -9.59 -5.23
C LEU A 185 -4.38 -10.64 -4.16
N VAL A 186 -4.43 -11.91 -4.54
CA VAL A 186 -4.20 -13.04 -3.64
C VAL A 186 -2.86 -13.67 -4.00
N PHE A 187 -1.94 -13.66 -3.05
CA PHE A 187 -0.62 -14.29 -3.15
C PHE A 187 -0.60 -15.54 -2.28
N LYS A 188 0.03 -16.60 -2.77
CA LYS A 188 0.06 -17.90 -2.09
C LYS A 188 1.48 -18.39 -1.90
N TYR A 189 1.69 -19.06 -0.78
CA TYR A 189 2.91 -19.78 -0.49
C TYR A 189 2.58 -21.13 0.15
N SER A 190 3.25 -22.19 -0.28
CA SER A 190 3.17 -23.51 0.33
C SER A 190 4.30 -23.69 1.32
N VAL A 191 3.97 -23.89 2.60
CA VAL A 191 4.95 -24.02 3.68
C VAL A 191 5.85 -25.22 3.44
N GLN A 192 7.16 -25.00 3.50
CA GLN A 192 8.19 -26.00 3.35
C GLN A 192 8.73 -26.45 4.71
N ALA A 193 9.42 -27.59 4.75
CA ALA A 193 10.10 -28.04 5.96
C ALA A 193 11.23 -27.07 6.34
N GLY A 194 11.28 -26.68 7.61
CA GLY A 194 12.30 -25.74 8.12
C GLY A 194 12.00 -24.26 7.86
N ASP A 195 10.82 -23.93 7.33
CA ASP A 195 10.39 -22.54 7.25
C ASP A 195 10.20 -21.95 8.65
N SER A 196 10.69 -20.73 8.84
CA SER A 196 10.48 -19.89 10.01
C SER A 196 9.91 -18.57 9.52
N ILE A 197 8.58 -18.50 9.43
CA ILE A 197 7.85 -17.28 9.06
C ILE A 197 7.07 -16.84 10.30
N ALA A 198 7.53 -15.78 10.94
CA ALA A 198 6.93 -15.17 12.11
C ALA A 198 5.92 -14.09 11.74
N ALA A 199 5.12 -13.66 12.72
CA ALA A 199 4.16 -12.56 12.57
C ALA A 199 4.81 -11.26 12.09
N THR A 200 6.03 -11.01 12.56
CA THR A 200 6.83 -9.82 12.28
C THR A 200 7.34 -9.79 10.85
N ASP A 201 7.50 -10.94 10.21
CA ASP A 201 8.04 -11.01 8.83
C ASP A 201 7.04 -10.51 7.78
N PHE A 202 5.78 -10.35 8.16
CA PHE A 202 4.73 -9.79 7.31
C PHE A 202 4.62 -8.25 7.43
N ASP A 203 5.57 -7.58 8.07
CA ASP A 203 5.72 -6.12 7.93
C ASP A 203 6.31 -5.84 6.55
N ILE A 204 5.48 -5.38 5.61
CA ILE A 204 5.94 -4.96 4.28
C ILE A 204 6.30 -3.48 4.40
N ASP A 205 7.54 -3.22 4.81
CA ASP A 205 8.10 -1.89 5.06
C ASP A 205 8.86 -1.33 3.84
N ASN A 206 9.18 -2.17 2.86
CA ASN A 206 9.76 -1.74 1.60
C ASN A 206 9.01 -2.34 0.39
N PRO A 207 7.84 -1.80 0.04
CA PRO A 207 7.03 -2.32 -1.05
C PRO A 207 7.77 -2.33 -2.40
N THR A 208 8.78 -1.46 -2.59
CA THR A 208 9.55 -1.40 -3.84
C THR A 208 10.54 -2.57 -4.02
N SER A 209 11.01 -3.20 -2.93
CA SER A 209 11.81 -4.42 -3.00
C SER A 209 10.97 -5.68 -2.86
N ASP A 210 9.92 -5.61 -2.04
CA ASP A 210 9.21 -6.79 -1.59
C ASP A 210 8.08 -7.17 -2.52
N ILE A 211 7.55 -6.22 -3.29
CA ILE A 211 6.42 -6.45 -4.18
C ILE A 211 6.87 -6.32 -5.63
N THR A 212 6.62 -7.36 -6.41
CA THR A 212 6.74 -7.34 -7.87
C THR A 212 5.35 -7.55 -8.46
N LEU A 213 4.82 -6.55 -9.18
CA LEU A 213 3.56 -6.66 -9.91
C LEU A 213 3.79 -6.48 -11.41
N ASN A 214 3.60 -7.54 -12.19
CA ASN A 214 3.77 -7.53 -13.64
C ASN A 214 2.43 -7.43 -14.35
N ASN A 215 2.29 -6.42 -15.23
CA ASN A 215 1.13 -6.22 -16.10
C ASN A 215 -0.23 -6.23 -15.36
N ILE A 216 -0.26 -5.63 -14.18
CA ILE A 216 -1.47 -5.36 -13.41
C ILE A 216 -1.69 -3.85 -13.47
N THR A 217 -2.88 -3.45 -13.91
CA THR A 217 -3.30 -2.05 -14.00
C THR A 217 -4.70 -1.92 -13.41
N ASP A 218 -5.26 -0.72 -13.36
CA ASP A 218 -6.72 -0.56 -13.31
C ASP A 218 -7.36 -0.74 -14.71
N VAL A 219 -8.61 -0.27 -14.82
CA VAL A 219 -9.38 -0.27 -16.06
C VAL A 219 -8.81 0.72 -17.09
N ALA A 220 -8.28 1.87 -16.64
CA ALA A 220 -7.71 2.93 -17.47
C ALA A 220 -6.26 2.67 -17.91
N GLY A 221 -5.57 1.72 -17.29
CA GLY A 221 -4.18 1.39 -17.56
C GLY A 221 -3.18 1.94 -16.55
N ASN A 222 -3.61 2.60 -15.47
CA ASN A 222 -2.70 3.06 -14.43
C ASN A 222 -2.12 1.86 -13.65
N ALA A 223 -0.80 1.86 -13.47
CA ALA A 223 -0.14 0.85 -12.66
C ALA A 223 -0.37 1.13 -11.15
N PRO A 224 -0.49 0.09 -10.31
CA PRO A 224 -0.54 0.23 -8.86
C PRO A 224 0.67 0.98 -8.30
N VAL A 225 0.43 1.88 -7.36
CA VAL A 225 1.47 2.62 -6.63
C VAL A 225 1.36 2.33 -5.13
N PHE A 226 2.51 2.10 -4.51
CA PHE A 226 2.62 1.88 -3.07
C PHE A 226 3.27 3.11 -2.43
N THR A 227 2.45 3.93 -1.77
CA THR A 227 2.87 5.21 -1.17
C THR A 227 3.01 5.17 0.35
N ALA A 228 2.64 4.05 0.99
CA ALA A 228 2.74 3.88 2.43
C ALA A 228 4.11 3.27 2.80
N ASP A 229 4.82 3.94 3.72
CA ASP A 229 6.16 3.55 4.19
C ASP A 229 6.17 2.30 5.08
N ARG A 230 5.01 1.79 5.48
CA ARG A 230 4.85 0.53 6.24
C ARG A 230 3.43 0.01 6.18
N VAL A 231 3.26 -1.29 5.99
CA VAL A 231 1.98 -1.95 6.28
C VAL A 231 2.13 -3.03 7.34
N VAL A 232 1.63 -2.71 8.53
CA VAL A 232 1.40 -3.70 9.59
C VAL A 232 0.14 -4.47 9.24
N LEU A 233 0.23 -5.81 9.15
CA LEU A 233 -0.94 -6.66 9.00
C LEU A 233 -2.00 -6.30 10.05
N ALA A 234 -3.26 -6.23 9.63
CA ALA A 234 -4.37 -6.21 10.56
C ALA A 234 -4.27 -7.47 11.41
N LYS A 235 -3.87 -7.33 12.69
CA LYS A 235 -3.78 -8.45 13.63
C LYS A 235 -5.16 -9.08 13.78
N THR A 236 -5.49 -10.05 12.94
CA THR A 236 -6.67 -10.90 13.17
C THR A 236 -6.31 -12.26 13.71
N LYS A 237 -5.07 -12.76 13.57
CA LYS A 237 -4.46 -13.80 14.44
C LYS A 237 -3.08 -14.28 13.96
N LEU A 238 -2.03 -13.84 14.65
CA LEU A 238 -0.90 -14.71 14.99
C LEU A 238 -0.97 -14.85 16.50
N GLU A 239 -1.67 -15.89 16.93
CA GLU A 239 -1.90 -16.14 18.36
C GLU A 239 -0.57 -16.44 19.05
N TYR A 240 -0.41 -15.90 20.25
CA TYR A 240 0.59 -16.38 21.18
C TYR A 240 0.37 -17.89 21.39
N ILE A 241 1.32 -18.71 20.93
CA ILE A 241 1.31 -20.15 21.21
C ILE A 241 2.09 -20.35 22.50
N GLU A 242 1.40 -20.78 23.56
CA GLU A 242 2.07 -21.28 24.76
C GLU A 242 2.95 -22.47 24.35
N LYS A 243 4.27 -22.31 24.46
CA LYS A 243 5.23 -23.35 24.10
C LYS A 243 5.27 -24.39 25.21
N THR A 244 4.44 -25.44 25.10
CA THR A 244 4.42 -26.56 26.05
C THR A 244 5.19 -27.76 25.48
N GLY A 245 6.03 -28.41 26.29
CA GLY A 245 6.77 -29.62 25.89
C GLY A 245 8.27 -29.57 26.17
N LEU A 246 8.88 -30.76 26.26
CA LEU A 246 10.31 -30.97 26.50
C LEU A 246 11.14 -30.76 25.21
N GLY A 247 12.21 -30.00 25.28
CA GLY A 247 13.25 -29.79 24.26
C GLY A 247 13.18 -28.48 23.45
N ASN A 248 12.10 -27.69 23.53
CA ASN A 248 11.89 -26.52 22.65
C ASN A 248 11.30 -25.28 23.34
N ASN A 249 11.02 -25.34 24.64
CA ASN A 249 10.55 -24.19 25.43
C ASN A 249 11.77 -23.47 26.04
N PRO A 250 12.01 -22.17 25.75
CA PRO A 250 13.13 -21.43 26.34
C PRO A 250 13.03 -21.27 27.87
N PHE A 251 11.86 -21.51 28.45
CA PHE A 251 11.62 -21.52 29.89
C PHE A 251 11.68 -22.92 30.52
N GLU A 252 12.04 -23.95 29.74
CA GLU A 252 12.17 -25.32 30.24
C GLU A 252 13.29 -25.43 31.27
N GLY A 253 13.00 -26.09 32.40
CA GLY A 253 13.96 -26.29 33.49
C GLY A 253 14.17 -25.06 34.37
N ILE A 254 13.56 -23.92 34.05
CA ILE A 254 13.57 -22.74 34.93
C ILE A 254 12.54 -22.95 36.05
N ASP A 255 12.99 -23.49 37.17
CA ASP A 255 12.23 -23.53 38.42
C ASP A 255 12.47 -22.25 39.23
N VAL A 256 11.45 -21.39 39.27
CA VAL A 256 11.48 -20.12 39.99
C VAL A 256 11.06 -20.24 41.46
N GLY A 257 10.73 -21.45 41.91
CA GLY A 257 10.35 -21.76 43.28
C GLY A 257 8.98 -21.18 43.70
N TYR A 258 8.55 -21.54 44.92
CA TYR A 258 7.20 -21.24 45.42
C TYR A 258 6.90 -19.77 45.77
N VAL A 259 7.93 -18.92 45.84
CA VAL A 259 7.77 -17.51 46.25
C VAL A 259 8.37 -16.58 45.19
N SER A 260 8.08 -16.87 43.93
CA SER A 260 8.43 -16.01 42.81
C SER A 260 7.46 -14.84 42.69
N VAL A 261 7.97 -13.64 42.40
CA VAL A 261 7.18 -12.48 41.99
C VAL A 261 7.56 -12.14 40.54
N PRO A 262 6.80 -12.61 39.54
CA PRO A 262 7.05 -12.24 38.15
C PRO A 262 6.62 -10.79 37.90
N ILE A 263 7.42 -10.06 37.13
CA ILE A 263 7.15 -8.69 36.68
C ILE A 263 7.41 -8.63 35.18
N LEU A 264 6.48 -8.03 34.43
CA LEU A 264 6.66 -7.68 33.03
C LEU A 264 7.07 -6.21 32.92
N ALA A 265 8.21 -5.93 32.29
CA ALA A 265 8.68 -4.58 32.02
C ALA A 265 9.64 -4.60 30.83
N ASP A 266 9.55 -3.61 29.95
CA ASP A 266 10.50 -3.34 28.88
C ASP A 266 11.81 -2.80 29.51
N ILE A 267 12.81 -3.68 29.70
CA ILE A 267 14.03 -3.38 30.45
C ILE A 267 15.10 -2.70 29.59
N ASP A 268 15.12 -2.96 28.29
CA ASP A 268 16.13 -2.47 27.35
C ASP A 268 15.63 -1.35 26.41
N GLY A 269 14.32 -1.10 26.37
CA GLY A 269 13.70 0.02 25.68
C GLY A 269 13.44 -0.23 24.20
N ASP A 270 13.34 -1.50 23.77
CA ASP A 270 13.04 -1.88 22.40
C ASP A 270 11.52 -1.92 22.09
N GLY A 271 10.69 -1.82 23.13
CA GLY A 271 9.23 -1.78 23.03
C GLY A 271 8.54 -3.13 23.27
N ASP A 272 9.29 -4.22 23.46
CA ASP A 272 8.77 -5.51 23.90
C ASP A 272 8.86 -5.64 25.44
N LEU A 273 7.91 -6.37 26.06
CA LEU A 273 7.89 -6.55 27.51
C LEU A 273 8.73 -7.76 27.95
N ASP A 274 9.74 -7.54 28.78
CA ASP A 274 10.56 -8.62 29.35
C ASP A 274 9.98 -9.22 30.62
N LEU A 275 10.20 -10.52 30.82
CA LEU A 275 9.88 -11.22 32.07
C LEU A 275 11.06 -11.20 33.04
N VAL A 276 10.88 -10.51 34.16
CA VAL A 276 11.81 -10.53 35.30
C VAL A 276 11.20 -11.34 36.43
N VAL A 277 11.93 -12.35 36.92
CA VAL A 277 11.49 -13.16 38.06
C VAL A 277 12.40 -12.93 39.25
N VAL A 278 11.81 -12.52 40.38
CA VAL A 278 12.53 -12.31 41.64
C VAL A 278 12.03 -13.23 42.73
N ARG A 279 12.92 -13.65 43.64
CA ARG A 279 12.57 -14.44 44.83
C ARG A 279 12.09 -13.51 45.95
N GLY A 280 10.80 -13.55 46.27
CA GLY A 280 10.20 -12.76 47.33
C GLY A 280 10.36 -13.43 48.69
N MET A 281 11.17 -12.87 49.59
CA MET A 281 11.10 -13.21 51.02
C MET A 281 10.85 -11.96 51.89
N ALA A 282 10.39 -10.85 51.30
CA ALA A 282 10.20 -9.58 51.99
C ALA A 282 8.80 -8.98 51.70
N PRO A 283 8.25 -8.11 52.57
CA PRO A 283 6.96 -7.47 52.33
C PRO A 283 6.95 -6.69 51.01
N LEU A 284 5.80 -6.67 50.31
CA LEU A 284 5.57 -6.23 48.91
C LEU A 284 6.24 -4.89 48.51
N ASN A 285 6.37 -3.98 49.47
CA ASN A 285 7.00 -2.66 49.35
C ASN A 285 8.53 -2.72 49.21
N THR A 286 9.18 -3.76 49.75
CA THR A 286 10.64 -3.99 49.63
C THR A 286 10.99 -4.65 48.30
N ILE A 287 10.12 -5.54 47.81
CA ILE A 287 10.30 -6.28 46.54
C ILE A 287 10.24 -5.32 45.35
N LYS A 288 9.29 -4.37 45.34
CA LYS A 288 9.21 -3.35 44.27
C LYS A 288 10.46 -2.49 44.18
N ILE A 289 11.05 -2.11 45.32
CA ILE A 289 12.26 -1.29 45.36
C ILE A 289 13.48 -2.10 44.90
N GLN A 290 13.61 -3.37 45.31
CA GLN A 290 14.75 -4.21 44.87
C GLN A 290 14.67 -4.59 43.39
N ALA A 291 13.48 -4.92 42.86
CA ALA A 291 13.31 -5.22 41.44
C ALA A 291 13.59 -3.98 40.56
N LEU A 292 13.11 -2.81 40.98
CA LEU A 292 13.39 -1.54 40.30
C LEU A 292 14.87 -1.18 40.37
N LEU A 293 15.53 -1.42 41.51
CA LEU A 293 16.96 -1.17 41.70
C LEU A 293 17.83 -2.11 40.85
N LEU A 294 17.44 -3.39 40.71
CA LEU A 294 18.13 -4.37 39.88
C LEU A 294 17.97 -4.06 38.38
N ALA A 295 16.78 -3.65 37.96
CA ALA A 295 16.53 -3.17 36.60
C ALA A 295 17.33 -1.87 36.31
N LEU A 296 17.44 -0.96 37.28
CA LEU A 296 18.26 0.25 37.15
C LEU A 296 19.77 -0.07 37.10
N LEU A 297 20.22 -1.09 37.84
CA LEU A 297 21.61 -1.59 37.84
C LEU A 297 21.98 -2.25 36.51
N MET A 298 21.05 -2.95 35.86
CA MET A 298 21.26 -3.52 34.52
C MET A 298 21.27 -2.44 33.42
N LYS A 299 20.67 -1.26 33.68
CA LYS A 299 20.59 -0.12 32.75
C LYS A 299 21.88 0.73 32.70
N GLN A 300 22.77 0.66 33.68
CA GLN A 300 24.03 1.43 33.67
C GLN A 300 25.16 0.63 32.98
N LYS A 301 25.71 1.20 31.91
CA LYS A 301 26.91 0.71 31.22
C LYS A 301 27.96 0.18 32.21
N LEU A 302 28.52 -0.98 31.86
CA LEU A 302 29.46 -1.84 32.59
C LEU A 302 30.59 -1.12 33.36
N GLU A 303 30.95 0.10 32.96
CA GLU A 303 32.02 0.88 33.58
C GLU A 303 31.66 1.53 34.93
N THR A 304 30.37 1.73 35.24
CA THR A 304 29.97 2.29 36.56
C THR A 304 29.85 1.22 37.65
N ILE A 305 29.65 -0.05 37.24
CA ILE A 305 29.40 -1.19 38.14
C ILE A 305 30.67 -1.56 38.93
N ILE A 306 31.85 -1.45 38.34
CA ILE A 306 33.13 -1.79 39.00
C ILE A 306 33.44 -0.82 40.16
N LEU A 307 33.07 0.45 40.03
CA LEU A 307 33.35 1.46 41.07
C LEU A 307 32.37 1.35 42.26
N LEU A 308 31.11 0.96 42.01
CA LEU A 308 30.13 0.72 43.07
C LEU A 308 30.40 -0.60 43.82
N MET A 309 30.88 -1.65 43.13
CA MET A 309 31.26 -2.92 43.76
C MET A 309 32.45 -2.77 44.72
N ALA A 310 33.37 -1.83 44.47
CA ALA A 310 34.49 -1.53 45.36
C ALA A 310 34.05 -0.82 46.66
N LEU A 311 33.02 0.04 46.60
CA LEU A 311 32.46 0.70 47.80
C LEU A 311 31.53 -0.21 48.62
N MET A 312 30.95 -1.25 48.00
CA MET A 312 30.08 -2.22 48.68
C MET A 312 30.84 -3.29 49.48
N TRP A 313 32.17 -3.36 49.35
CA TRP A 313 33.04 -4.32 50.07
C TRP A 313 33.04 -4.14 51.60
N GLU A 314 32.63 -2.97 52.13
CA GLU A 314 32.69 -2.67 53.57
C GLU A 314 31.37 -2.91 54.35
N ILE A 315 30.22 -3.16 53.70
CA ILE A 315 28.91 -2.96 54.37
C ILE A 315 28.02 -4.23 54.44
N ILE A 316 28.32 -5.33 53.72
CA ILE A 316 27.40 -6.49 53.64
C ILE A 316 28.08 -7.82 54.07
N PRO A 317 27.51 -8.59 55.02
CA PRO A 317 28.08 -9.88 55.44
C PRO A 317 28.08 -10.94 54.32
N ARG A 318 29.14 -11.76 54.29
CA ARG A 318 29.52 -12.77 53.27
C ARG A 318 28.49 -13.84 52.84
N GLN A 319 27.26 -13.86 53.37
CA GLN A 319 26.30 -14.97 53.13
C GLN A 319 25.44 -14.79 51.86
N THR A 320 25.48 -13.65 51.18
CA THR A 320 24.75 -13.43 49.91
C THR A 320 25.58 -13.66 48.64
N TRP A 321 26.86 -14.02 48.77
CA TRP A 321 27.78 -14.15 47.63
C TRP A 321 27.65 -15.47 46.85
N LEU A 322 26.88 -16.45 47.32
CA LEU A 322 26.85 -17.78 46.70
C LEU A 322 25.98 -17.89 45.43
N ILE A 323 25.25 -16.84 45.05
CA ILE A 323 24.33 -16.89 43.88
C ILE A 323 24.86 -16.08 42.68
N LEU A 324 25.82 -15.16 42.85
CA LEU A 324 26.23 -14.25 41.76
C LEU A 324 27.43 -14.72 40.93
N THR A 325 28.09 -15.85 41.26
CA THR A 325 29.23 -16.37 40.47
C THR A 325 28.80 -17.23 39.27
N ALA A 326 27.50 -17.53 39.12
CA ALA A 326 27.02 -18.41 38.05
C ALA A 326 26.46 -17.68 36.81
N MET A 327 26.47 -16.34 36.78
CA MET A 327 25.95 -15.56 35.63
C MET A 327 27.04 -14.78 34.86
N VAL A 328 28.32 -15.05 35.10
CA VAL A 328 29.41 -14.46 34.30
C VAL A 328 30.42 -15.54 33.92
N THR A 329 30.00 -16.41 33.00
CA THR A 329 30.77 -16.91 31.85
C THR A 329 29.81 -17.11 30.71
#